data_AF-A0A7S7SRN9-F1
#
_entry.id   AF-A0A7S7SRN9-F1
#
_cell.length_a   1.000
_cell.length_b   1.000
_cell.length_c   1.000
_cell.angle_alpha   90.00
_cell.angle_beta   90.00
_cell.angle_gamma   90.00
#
_symmetry.space_group_name_H-M   'P 1'
#
loop_
_entity.id
_entity.type
_entity.pdbx_description
1 polymer ?
#
loop_
_entity_poly.entity_id
_entity_poly.type
_entity_poly.pdbx_seq_one_letter_code
_entity_poly.pdbx_strand_id
1 'polypeptide(L)'
;MQIPSFRSRRALLASLVLSTLPVVSVAGLPQAQAGSPMDEGLALHLLNRLGYGPRPGELARVRALGAAAYVDGQLAPPPLPPRLAARLRELEHPAAAAGEARLLRAIASPRQLEEVLANFWLGWFAAGLDGTAAEVANVANVANGANGANLGPAALRPHVLGRFAALRQSMHGQGRPGRSEDEALRALLRQFVRAPSAGLHRSLARVWKSTGGDQRLVLRALFGSREFVAPAQWNSKHKDGFRFVVSALRASGVAVENVAPLAQWLRGPLSPAAAADFVERLAAGRLALAMAPPRAERQASSAPPLRARLPGEAAQGSVAQPGPVLMEAPTPSAAAMAAAARSVPADPGRLRVLLLSEDFLRY
;
A
#
# COMPACT_ATOMS: atom_id res chain seq x y z
N MET A 1 -19.46 23.91 101.06
CA MET A 1 -20.70 24.60 101.48
C MET A 1 -21.73 24.42 100.36
N GLN A 2 -22.99 24.16 100.70
CA GLN A 2 -24.16 24.00 99.80
C GLN A 2 -24.15 22.86 98.75
N ILE A 3 -25.14 21.97 98.93
CA ILE A 3 -25.90 21.20 97.92
C ILE A 3 -27.20 22.02 97.63
N PRO A 4 -28.08 21.76 96.63
CA PRO A 4 -28.16 20.72 95.58
C PRO A 4 -28.20 21.37 94.15
N SER A 5 -28.84 20.92 93.05
CA SER A 5 -29.74 19.79 92.71
C SER A 5 -29.80 19.49 91.19
N PHE A 6 -30.17 18.24 90.86
CA PHE A 6 -30.90 17.76 89.66
C PHE A 6 -31.32 18.76 88.54
N ARG A 7 -31.12 18.36 87.27
CA ARG A 7 -32.11 17.55 86.52
C ARG A 7 -31.52 16.92 85.24
N SER A 8 -32.20 15.89 84.73
CA SER A 8 -31.76 15.01 83.65
C SER A 8 -32.27 15.42 82.26
N ARG A 9 -31.57 14.97 81.21
CA ARG A 9 -32.17 14.46 79.96
C ARG A 9 -31.22 13.48 79.28
N ARG A 10 -31.80 12.48 78.59
CA ARG A 10 -31.07 11.44 77.85
C ARG A 10 -30.73 11.93 76.44
N ALA A 11 -29.59 11.52 75.91
CA ALA A 11 -29.27 11.56 74.48
C ALA A 11 -28.81 10.16 74.04
N LEU A 12 -29.13 9.74 72.82
CA LEU A 12 -28.85 8.38 72.34
C LEU A 12 -27.40 8.25 71.84
N LEU A 13 -26.81 7.07 72.08
CA LEU A 13 -25.62 6.62 71.36
C LEU A 13 -26.04 6.25 69.93
N ALA A 14 -25.47 6.91 68.93
CA ALA A 14 -25.62 6.56 67.53
C ALA A 14 -24.42 5.71 67.09
N SER A 15 -24.63 4.41 66.86
CA SER A 15 -23.59 3.48 66.42
C SER A 15 -23.23 3.72 64.95
N LEU A 16 -22.01 4.20 64.70
CA LEU A 16 -21.49 4.40 63.34
C LEU A 16 -20.98 3.07 62.76
N VAL A 17 -21.73 2.48 61.83
CA VAL A 17 -21.30 1.26 61.12
C VAL A 17 -20.30 1.62 60.03
N LEU A 18 -19.04 1.22 60.22
CA LEU A 18 -17.95 1.52 59.29
C LEU A 18 -17.81 0.43 58.23
N SER A 19 -18.50 0.57 57.09
CA SER A 19 -18.50 -0.40 56.00
C SER A 19 -17.15 -0.46 55.27
N THR A 20 -16.30 -1.43 55.64
CA THR A 20 -15.03 -1.71 54.95
C THR A 20 -15.26 -2.42 53.61
N LEU A 21 -15.09 -1.71 52.50
CA LEU A 21 -15.04 -2.31 51.16
C LEU A 21 -13.73 -3.10 50.98
N PRO A 22 -13.77 -4.37 50.50
CA PRO A 22 -12.56 -5.13 50.24
C PRO A 22 -11.86 -4.61 48.98
N VAL A 23 -10.59 -4.22 49.11
CA VAL A 23 -9.74 -3.92 47.95
C VAL A 23 -9.37 -5.22 47.26
N VAL A 24 -10.05 -5.52 46.14
CA VAL A 24 -9.73 -6.66 45.29
C VAL A 24 -8.45 -6.35 44.51
N SER A 25 -7.31 -6.80 45.04
CA SER A 25 -6.02 -6.75 44.35
C SER A 25 -6.07 -7.61 43.09
N VAL A 26 -6.15 -6.97 41.91
CA VAL A 26 -6.11 -7.65 40.61
C VAL A 26 -4.69 -8.15 40.32
N ALA A 27 -4.35 -9.29 40.91
CA ALA A 27 -3.08 -9.96 40.69
C ALA A 27 -3.03 -10.57 39.28
N GLY A 28 -1.96 -10.27 38.53
CA GLY A 28 -1.55 -11.09 37.39
C GLY A 28 -2.45 -11.06 36.16
N LEU A 29 -2.84 -9.88 35.67
CA LEU A 29 -2.99 -9.76 34.21
C LEU A 29 -1.61 -10.10 33.59
N PRO A 30 -1.52 -11.03 32.63
CA PRO A 30 -0.27 -11.27 31.95
C PRO A 30 0.09 -10.02 31.15
N GLN A 31 1.12 -9.29 31.59
CA GLN A 31 1.82 -8.40 30.69
C GLN A 31 2.36 -9.29 29.56
N ALA A 32 1.73 -9.19 28.39
CA ALA A 32 2.25 -9.82 27.19
C ALA A 32 3.68 -9.32 27.03
N GLN A 33 4.66 -10.21 27.23
CA GLN A 33 6.06 -9.85 27.11
C GLN A 33 6.25 -9.27 25.70
N ALA A 34 6.57 -7.98 25.64
CA ALA A 34 6.92 -7.32 24.40
C ALA A 34 8.27 -7.89 23.95
N GLY A 35 8.20 -9.04 23.28
CA GLY A 35 9.36 -9.78 22.81
C GLY A 35 10.26 -8.86 22.00
N SER A 36 11.57 -8.99 22.19
CA SER A 36 12.58 -8.05 21.68
C SER A 36 12.24 -7.57 20.27
N PRO A 37 12.03 -6.26 20.06
CA PRO A 37 11.44 -5.74 18.83
C PRO A 37 12.29 -6.16 17.64
N MET A 38 11.63 -6.69 16.61
CA MET A 38 12.28 -7.39 15.50
C MET A 38 13.47 -6.61 14.96
N ASP A 39 14.53 -7.35 14.60
CA ASP A 39 15.73 -6.81 13.98
C ASP A 39 15.43 -5.81 12.85
N GLU A 40 16.19 -4.72 12.80
CA GLU A 40 15.93 -3.63 11.87
C GLU A 40 16.28 -3.98 10.43
N GLY A 41 17.32 -4.79 10.21
CA GLY A 41 17.68 -5.30 8.90
C GLY A 41 16.63 -6.26 8.35
N LEU A 42 16.10 -7.17 9.17
CA LEU A 42 14.99 -8.04 8.81
C LEU A 42 13.70 -7.24 8.53
N ALA A 43 13.39 -6.23 9.35
CA ALA A 43 12.22 -5.37 9.14
C ALA A 43 12.33 -4.57 7.82
N LEU A 44 13.50 -4.00 7.54
CA LEU A 44 13.79 -3.30 6.28
C LEU A 44 13.76 -4.25 5.09
N HIS A 45 14.34 -5.44 5.19
CA HIS A 45 14.32 -6.48 4.17
C HIS A 45 12.89 -6.92 3.83
N LEU A 46 12.03 -7.14 4.84
CA LEU A 46 10.62 -7.45 4.63
C LEU A 46 9.90 -6.32 3.87
N LEU A 47 10.09 -5.06 4.27
CA LEU A 47 9.52 -3.89 3.59
C LEU A 47 10.07 -3.68 2.16
N ASN A 48 11.33 -4.06 1.92
CA ASN A 48 12.01 -3.98 0.62
C ASN A 48 11.64 -5.14 -0.33
N ARG A 49 11.34 -6.34 0.18
CA ARG A 49 11.01 -7.53 -0.63
C ARG A 49 9.53 -7.73 -0.85
N LEU A 50 8.72 -7.66 0.20
CA LEU A 50 7.25 -7.74 0.12
C LEU A 50 6.62 -6.41 -0.33
N GLY A 51 7.43 -5.38 -0.61
CA GLY A 51 6.95 -4.09 -1.06
C GLY A 51 7.99 -3.26 -1.78
N TYR A 52 7.66 -1.99 -1.96
CA TYR A 52 8.53 -0.99 -2.57
C TYR A 52 9.25 -0.16 -1.49
N GLY A 53 9.66 -0.78 -0.37
CA GLY A 53 10.40 -0.13 0.72
C GLY A 53 9.52 0.64 1.74
N PRO A 54 10.11 1.15 2.83
CA PRO A 54 9.39 1.84 3.90
C PRO A 54 8.85 3.21 3.51
N ARG A 55 7.73 3.62 4.12
CA ARG A 55 7.41 5.04 4.37
C ARG A 55 7.94 5.46 5.74
N PRO A 56 8.02 6.78 6.05
CA PRO A 56 8.28 7.26 7.39
C PRO A 56 7.40 6.57 8.44
N GLY A 57 8.02 6.06 9.51
CA GLY A 57 7.34 5.31 10.58
C GLY A 57 7.04 3.83 10.28
N GLU A 58 7.02 3.36 9.02
CA GLU A 58 6.68 1.96 8.73
C GLU A 58 7.74 0.97 9.25
N LEU A 59 9.01 1.35 9.28
CA LEU A 59 10.07 0.50 9.83
C LEU A 59 9.82 0.19 11.32
N ALA A 60 9.61 1.22 12.14
CA ALA A 60 9.27 1.06 13.56
C ALA A 60 7.95 0.28 13.77
N ARG A 61 6.92 0.58 12.97
CA ARG A 61 5.64 -0.16 12.98
C ARG A 61 5.83 -1.65 12.71
N VAL A 62 6.66 -2.02 11.74
CA VAL A 62 6.93 -3.42 11.38
C VAL A 62 7.84 -4.09 12.41
N ARG A 63 8.83 -3.39 12.97
CA ARG A 63 9.65 -3.90 14.09
C ARG A 63 8.81 -4.25 15.32
N ALA A 64 7.80 -3.44 15.64
CA ALA A 64 6.87 -3.68 16.75
C ALA A 64 5.80 -4.75 16.44
N LEU A 65 5.39 -4.90 15.18
CA LEU A 65 4.41 -5.90 14.73
C LEU A 65 5.02 -7.31 14.61
N GLY A 66 6.31 -7.41 14.31
CA GLY A 66 7.02 -8.67 14.10
C GLY A 66 6.79 -9.29 12.71
N ALA A 67 7.70 -10.19 12.30
CA ALA A 67 7.74 -10.76 10.96
C ALA A 67 6.44 -11.48 10.57
N ALA A 68 5.96 -12.39 11.41
CA ALA A 68 4.83 -13.26 11.10
C ALA A 68 3.54 -12.46 10.86
N ALA A 69 3.19 -11.55 11.76
CA ALA A 69 1.98 -10.73 11.62
C ALA A 69 2.08 -9.70 10.47
N TYR A 70 3.28 -9.19 10.15
CA TYR A 70 3.48 -8.39 8.94
C TYR A 70 3.28 -9.19 7.66
N VAL A 71 3.89 -10.38 7.56
CA VAL A 71 3.75 -11.30 6.41
C VAL A 71 2.29 -11.70 6.21
N ASP A 72 1.61 -12.12 7.28
CA ASP A 72 0.21 -12.54 7.20
C ASP A 72 -0.73 -11.39 6.80
N GLY A 73 -0.48 -10.17 7.29
CA GLY A 73 -1.20 -8.96 6.85
C GLY A 73 -0.93 -8.56 5.38
N GLN A 74 0.12 -9.09 4.74
CA GLN A 74 0.36 -8.94 3.30
C GLN A 74 -0.23 -10.09 2.47
N LEU A 75 -0.40 -11.29 3.05
CA LEU A 75 -1.03 -12.44 2.41
C LEU A 75 -2.58 -12.41 2.50
N ALA A 76 -3.12 -11.72 3.51
CA ALA A 76 -4.53 -11.40 3.67
C ALA A 76 -4.75 -9.87 3.67
N PRO A 77 -4.52 -9.19 2.53
CA PRO A 77 -4.50 -7.72 2.49
C PRO A 77 -5.89 -7.10 2.74
N PRO A 78 -5.99 -6.02 3.53
CA PRO A 78 -7.25 -5.31 3.79
C PRO A 78 -7.85 -4.69 2.51
N PRO A 79 -9.12 -4.26 2.52
CA PRO A 79 -9.68 -3.46 1.42
C PRO A 79 -8.85 -2.18 1.18
N LEU A 80 -8.88 -1.68 -0.06
CA LEU A 80 -8.20 -0.42 -0.40
C LEU A 80 -8.87 0.77 0.33
N PRO A 81 -8.11 1.75 0.85
CA PRO A 81 -8.67 2.96 1.44
C PRO A 81 -9.64 3.66 0.46
N PRO A 82 -10.84 4.11 0.89
CA PRO A 82 -11.88 4.59 -0.03
C PRO A 82 -11.44 5.69 -1.00
N ARG A 83 -10.61 6.65 -0.55
CA ARG A 83 -10.03 7.70 -1.42
C ARG A 83 -9.13 7.13 -2.52
N LEU A 84 -8.24 6.18 -2.16
CA LEU A 84 -7.38 5.50 -3.13
C LEU A 84 -8.22 4.64 -4.10
N ALA A 85 -9.23 3.93 -3.60
CA ALA A 85 -10.13 3.16 -4.45
C ALA A 85 -10.92 4.03 -5.44
N ALA A 86 -11.36 5.22 -5.02
CA ALA A 86 -11.99 6.20 -5.91
C ALA A 86 -11.02 6.72 -6.97
N ARG A 87 -9.82 7.15 -6.56
CA ARG A 87 -8.79 7.66 -7.49
C ARG A 87 -8.32 6.58 -8.49
N LEU A 88 -8.31 5.31 -8.10
CA LEU A 88 -7.96 4.21 -9.00
C LEU A 88 -9.07 3.92 -10.03
N ARG A 89 -10.36 3.99 -9.66
CA ARG A 89 -11.45 3.93 -10.65
C ARG A 89 -11.35 5.04 -11.71
N GLU A 90 -10.83 6.21 -11.34
CA GLU A 90 -10.55 7.28 -12.31
C GLU A 90 -9.38 6.93 -13.24
N LEU A 91 -8.29 6.36 -12.71
CA LEU A 91 -7.09 6.00 -13.46
C LEU A 91 -7.22 4.67 -14.24
N GLU A 92 -8.26 3.89 -13.99
CA GLU A 92 -8.58 2.63 -14.69
C GLU A 92 -9.64 2.84 -15.80
N HIS A 93 -10.01 4.09 -16.09
CA HIS A 93 -10.87 4.48 -17.22
C HIS A 93 -10.11 4.39 -18.56
N PRO A 94 -10.72 3.97 -19.69
CA PRO A 94 -10.02 3.81 -20.97
C PRO A 94 -9.34 5.08 -21.53
N ALA A 95 -9.82 6.28 -21.15
CA ALA A 95 -9.21 7.55 -21.54
C ALA A 95 -8.03 8.01 -20.63
N ALA A 96 -7.68 7.23 -19.60
CA ALA A 96 -6.54 7.53 -18.73
C ALA A 96 -5.21 7.02 -19.31
N ALA A 97 -4.10 7.68 -19.01
CA ALA A 97 -2.79 7.26 -19.48
C ALA A 97 -2.38 5.89 -18.89
N ALA A 98 -1.92 4.99 -19.76
CA ALA A 98 -1.56 3.63 -19.40
C ALA A 98 -0.48 3.59 -18.31
N GLY A 99 -0.68 2.74 -17.30
CA GLY A 99 0.27 2.54 -16.21
C GLY A 99 0.10 3.47 -15.00
N GLU A 100 -0.65 4.58 -15.09
CA GLU A 100 -0.85 5.50 -13.97
C GLU A 100 -1.47 4.80 -12.74
N ALA A 101 -2.52 4.01 -12.94
CA ALA A 101 -3.16 3.24 -11.87
C ALA A 101 -2.19 2.27 -11.17
N ARG A 102 -1.28 1.62 -11.94
CA ARG A 102 -0.23 0.73 -11.41
C ARG A 102 0.77 1.52 -10.57
N LEU A 103 1.19 2.70 -11.02
CA LEU A 103 2.16 3.54 -10.32
C LEU A 103 1.57 4.09 -9.01
N LEU A 104 0.34 4.63 -9.05
CA LEU A 104 -0.36 5.08 -7.86
C LEU A 104 -0.57 3.94 -6.86
N ARG A 105 -0.94 2.73 -7.32
CA ARG A 105 -1.04 1.54 -6.47
C ARG A 105 0.29 1.21 -5.78
N ALA A 106 1.39 1.12 -6.52
CA ALA A 106 2.70 0.78 -5.96
C ALA A 106 3.16 1.78 -4.88
N ILE A 107 2.90 3.08 -5.08
CA ILE A 107 3.20 4.14 -4.10
C ILE A 107 2.24 4.07 -2.90
N ALA A 108 0.92 4.14 -3.16
CA ALA A 108 -0.11 4.47 -2.18
C ALA A 108 -0.79 3.27 -1.50
N SER A 109 -0.81 2.09 -2.13
CA SER A 109 -1.53 0.93 -1.60
C SER A 109 -0.87 0.33 -0.34
N PRO A 110 -1.65 -0.06 0.69
CA PRO A 110 -1.14 -0.88 1.79
C PRO A 110 -0.89 -2.34 1.37
N ARG A 111 -1.41 -2.75 0.21
CA ARG A 111 -1.29 -4.12 -0.36
C ARG A 111 0.03 -4.31 -1.11
N GLN A 112 1.14 -3.93 -0.48
CA GLN A 112 2.44 -3.85 -1.14
C GLN A 112 2.83 -5.18 -1.84
N LEU A 113 2.56 -6.32 -1.22
CA LEU A 113 2.85 -7.64 -1.80
C LEU A 113 1.97 -7.96 -3.02
N GLU A 114 0.67 -7.62 -2.98
CA GLU A 114 -0.24 -7.76 -4.12
C GLU A 114 0.27 -6.95 -5.33
N GLU A 115 0.81 -5.75 -5.09
CA GLU A 115 1.33 -4.87 -6.14
C GLU A 115 2.76 -5.23 -6.61
N VAL A 116 3.57 -5.90 -5.79
CA VAL A 116 4.85 -6.52 -6.22
C VAL A 116 4.58 -7.75 -7.09
N LEU A 117 3.69 -8.64 -6.65
CA LEU A 117 3.33 -9.85 -7.38
C LEU A 117 2.55 -9.55 -8.67
N ALA A 118 1.64 -8.57 -8.67
CA ALA A 118 0.92 -8.17 -9.87
C ALA A 118 1.88 -7.65 -10.96
N ASN A 119 2.90 -6.86 -10.58
CA ASN A 119 3.96 -6.47 -11.50
C ASN A 119 4.73 -7.68 -12.04
N PHE A 120 5.23 -8.53 -11.15
CA PHE A 120 6.01 -9.73 -11.49
C PHE A 120 5.25 -10.65 -12.46
N TRP A 121 3.99 -10.98 -12.17
CA TRP A 121 3.20 -11.87 -13.00
C TRP A 121 2.88 -11.27 -14.38
N LEU A 122 2.52 -9.99 -14.47
CA LEU A 122 2.32 -9.32 -15.76
C LEU A 122 3.60 -9.38 -16.62
N GLY A 123 4.78 -9.14 -16.03
CA GLY A 123 6.06 -9.27 -16.73
C GLY A 123 6.36 -10.71 -17.18
N TRP A 124 6.09 -11.70 -16.34
CA TRP A 124 6.34 -13.11 -16.62
C TRP A 124 5.44 -13.68 -17.73
N PHE A 125 4.15 -13.33 -17.74
CA PHE A 125 3.21 -13.73 -18.79
C PHE A 125 3.54 -13.05 -20.13
N ALA A 126 3.75 -11.73 -20.13
CA ALA A 126 3.90 -10.95 -21.36
C ALA A 126 5.30 -11.08 -22.01
N ALA A 127 6.36 -10.69 -21.30
CA ALA A 127 7.71 -10.65 -21.86
C ALA A 127 8.41 -12.02 -21.87
N GLY A 128 7.87 -12.98 -21.10
CA GLY A 128 8.20 -14.39 -21.23
C GLY A 128 9.52 -14.84 -20.61
N LEU A 129 9.89 -14.20 -19.51
CA LEU A 129 11.25 -14.14 -18.99
C LEU A 129 11.53 -15.20 -17.92
N ASP A 130 12.79 -15.55 -17.74
CA ASP A 130 13.25 -16.07 -16.46
C ASP A 130 13.32 -14.93 -15.42
N GLY A 131 13.25 -15.26 -14.12
CA GLY A 131 13.06 -14.28 -13.05
C GLY A 131 14.17 -13.23 -12.88
N THR A 132 15.24 -13.35 -13.68
CA THR A 132 16.39 -12.45 -13.76
C THR A 132 16.15 -11.31 -14.76
N ALA A 133 15.63 -11.60 -15.95
CA ALA A 133 15.35 -10.57 -16.95
C ALA A 133 14.09 -9.73 -16.63
N ALA A 134 13.22 -10.18 -15.71
CA ALA A 134 12.03 -9.44 -15.26
C ALA A 134 12.36 -8.06 -14.67
N GLU A 135 13.52 -7.91 -14.01
CA GLU A 135 14.00 -6.62 -13.47
C GLU A 135 14.41 -5.64 -14.59
N VAL A 136 14.75 -6.14 -15.79
CA VAL A 136 15.07 -5.32 -16.97
C VAL A 136 13.79 -4.95 -17.74
N ALA A 137 12.87 -5.89 -17.93
CA ALA A 137 11.68 -5.67 -18.76
C ALA A 137 10.58 -4.81 -18.11
N ASN A 138 10.59 -4.62 -16.79
CA ASN A 138 9.70 -3.66 -16.11
C ASN A 138 9.80 -2.24 -16.69
N VAL A 139 10.96 -1.90 -17.24
CA VAL A 139 11.24 -0.63 -17.93
C VAL A 139 10.46 -0.51 -19.24
N ALA A 140 10.42 -1.56 -20.06
CA ALA A 140 9.75 -1.55 -21.35
C ALA A 140 8.22 -1.36 -21.24
N ASN A 141 7.63 -1.87 -20.15
CA ASN A 141 6.18 -1.83 -19.90
C ASN A 141 5.65 -0.49 -19.33
N VAL A 142 6.50 0.52 -19.20
CA VAL A 142 6.07 1.93 -19.00
C VAL A 142 6.58 2.85 -20.11
N ALA A 143 7.67 2.49 -20.79
CA ALA A 143 8.12 3.15 -22.02
C ALA A 143 7.16 2.99 -23.20
N ASN A 144 6.69 1.76 -23.45
CA ASN A 144 5.95 1.43 -24.67
C ASN A 144 4.43 1.43 -24.47
N GLY A 145 3.82 2.62 -24.65
CA GLY A 145 2.36 2.75 -24.83
C GLY A 145 1.80 1.99 -26.04
N ALA A 146 2.65 1.38 -26.87
CA ALA A 146 2.29 0.61 -28.06
C ALA A 146 1.93 -0.87 -27.79
N ASN A 147 2.37 -1.47 -26.68
CA ASN A 147 2.13 -2.90 -26.37
C ASN A 147 1.28 -3.13 -25.11
N GLY A 148 0.82 -2.07 -24.44
CA GLY A 148 -0.09 -2.13 -23.28
C GLY A 148 -1.57 -2.13 -23.65
N ALA A 149 -1.96 -2.54 -24.86
CA ALA A 149 -3.28 -2.34 -25.43
C ALA A 149 -4.40 -3.05 -24.65
N ASN A 150 -5.10 -2.32 -23.78
CA ASN A 150 -6.27 -2.77 -22.98
C ASN A 150 -6.04 -4.01 -22.09
N LEU A 151 -4.78 -4.38 -21.78
CA LEU A 151 -4.44 -5.59 -21.01
C LEU A 151 -4.61 -5.36 -19.50
N GLY A 152 -5.87 -5.23 -19.08
CA GLY A 152 -6.30 -4.71 -17.78
C GLY A 152 -5.64 -5.36 -16.56
N PRO A 153 -4.73 -4.66 -15.84
CA PRO A 153 -4.15 -5.12 -14.58
C PRO A 153 -5.18 -5.35 -13.46
N ALA A 154 -6.42 -4.89 -13.65
CA ALA A 154 -7.55 -5.15 -12.77
C ALA A 154 -8.01 -6.62 -12.81
N ALA A 155 -7.95 -7.30 -13.96
CA ALA A 155 -8.40 -8.69 -14.11
C ALA A 155 -7.49 -9.71 -13.39
N LEU A 156 -6.18 -9.46 -13.42
CA LEU A 156 -5.18 -10.34 -12.80
C LEU A 156 -5.18 -10.25 -11.26
N ARG A 157 -5.35 -9.05 -10.68
CA ARG A 157 -5.20 -8.82 -9.23
C ARG A 157 -6.04 -9.73 -8.30
N PRO A 158 -7.34 -9.99 -8.55
CA PRO A 158 -8.14 -10.93 -7.75
C PRO A 158 -7.52 -12.33 -7.60
N HIS A 159 -6.70 -12.75 -8.55
CA HIS A 159 -6.09 -14.08 -8.60
C HIS A 159 -4.62 -14.12 -8.16
N VAL A 160 -3.97 -12.97 -7.94
CA VAL A 160 -2.54 -12.86 -7.59
C VAL A 160 -2.15 -13.61 -6.31
N LEU A 161 -3.03 -13.63 -5.32
CA LEU A 161 -2.88 -14.39 -4.07
C LEU A 161 -3.75 -15.66 -4.06
N GLY A 162 -4.35 -16.04 -5.19
CA GLY A 162 -5.21 -17.22 -5.34
C GLY A 162 -4.43 -18.47 -5.75
N ARG A 163 -5.09 -19.41 -6.44
CA ARG A 163 -4.44 -20.56 -7.08
C ARG A 163 -3.85 -20.17 -8.43
N PHE A 164 -2.67 -20.67 -8.75
CA PHE A 164 -1.98 -20.39 -10.01
C PHE A 164 -2.82 -20.74 -11.25
N ALA A 165 -3.65 -21.79 -11.18
CA ALA A 165 -4.56 -22.14 -12.27
C ALA A 165 -5.52 -20.99 -12.64
N ALA A 166 -6.12 -20.32 -11.64
CA ALA A 166 -7.02 -19.19 -11.86
C ALA A 166 -6.26 -17.92 -12.32
N LEU A 167 -5.05 -17.71 -11.78
CA LEU A 167 -4.16 -16.62 -12.21
C LEU A 167 -3.77 -16.77 -13.70
N ARG A 168 -3.36 -17.97 -14.11
CA ARG A 168 -3.10 -18.33 -15.51
C ARG A 168 -4.36 -18.20 -16.36
N GLN A 169 -5.53 -18.58 -15.85
CA GLN A 169 -6.80 -18.45 -16.55
C GLN A 169 -7.17 -16.99 -16.84
N SER A 170 -6.92 -16.07 -15.91
CA SER A 170 -7.10 -14.62 -16.12
C SER A 170 -6.17 -14.02 -17.20
N MET A 171 -5.19 -14.80 -17.67
CA MET A 171 -4.21 -14.43 -18.70
C MET A 171 -4.24 -15.38 -19.91
N HIS A 172 -5.31 -16.18 -20.11
CA HIS A 172 -5.45 -16.96 -21.35
C HIS A 172 -5.55 -16.03 -22.57
N GLY A 173 -4.86 -16.40 -23.65
CA GLY A 173 -4.65 -15.53 -24.83
C GLY A 173 -3.58 -14.44 -24.66
N GLN A 174 -3.06 -14.21 -23.45
CA GLN A 174 -2.17 -13.08 -23.13
C GLN A 174 -0.69 -13.47 -22.90
N GLY A 175 -0.30 -14.70 -23.24
CA GLY A 175 1.05 -15.20 -23.03
C GLY A 175 1.38 -16.40 -23.92
N ARG A 176 2.68 -16.67 -24.10
CA ARG A 176 3.15 -17.79 -24.93
C ARG A 176 2.69 -19.13 -24.35
N PRO A 177 2.09 -20.04 -25.16
CA PRO A 177 1.80 -21.40 -24.72
C PRO A 177 3.10 -22.17 -24.42
N GLY A 178 3.03 -23.16 -23.56
CA GLY A 178 4.10 -24.15 -23.34
C GLY A 178 4.89 -24.05 -22.02
N ARG A 179 4.77 -22.98 -21.22
CA ARG A 179 5.47 -22.94 -19.91
C ARG A 179 4.81 -23.80 -18.84
N SER A 180 5.66 -24.44 -18.06
CA SER A 180 5.35 -25.26 -16.90
C SER A 180 5.12 -24.42 -15.63
N GLU A 181 4.41 -25.00 -14.67
CA GLU A 181 4.26 -24.40 -13.32
C GLU A 181 5.57 -24.43 -12.53
N ASP A 182 6.48 -25.34 -12.90
CA ASP A 182 7.83 -25.50 -12.32
C ASP A 182 8.77 -24.35 -12.74
N GLU A 183 8.63 -23.82 -13.96
CA GLU A 183 9.27 -22.56 -14.37
C GLU A 183 8.65 -21.34 -13.70
N ALA A 184 7.32 -21.31 -13.54
CA ALA A 184 6.62 -20.23 -12.83
C ALA A 184 7.08 -20.14 -11.37
N LEU A 185 7.22 -21.29 -10.70
CA LEU A 185 7.80 -21.40 -9.36
C LEU A 185 9.27 -20.94 -9.34
N ARG A 186 10.12 -21.38 -10.27
CA ARG A 186 11.52 -20.91 -10.34
C ARG A 186 11.63 -19.39 -10.51
N ALA A 187 10.79 -18.80 -11.35
CA ALA A 187 10.74 -17.34 -11.51
C ALA A 187 10.29 -16.65 -10.22
N LEU A 188 9.26 -17.17 -9.53
CA LEU A 188 8.76 -16.62 -8.26
C LEU A 188 9.81 -16.71 -7.14
N LEU A 189 10.57 -17.80 -7.05
CA LEU A 189 11.69 -17.92 -6.10
C LEU A 189 12.80 -16.90 -6.41
N ARG A 190 13.20 -16.76 -7.68
CA ARG A 190 14.20 -15.75 -8.11
C ARG A 190 13.73 -14.31 -7.91
N GLN A 191 12.42 -14.05 -7.83
CA GLN A 191 11.90 -12.72 -7.51
C GLN A 191 12.27 -12.29 -6.08
N PHE A 192 12.15 -13.21 -5.10
CA PHE A 192 12.31 -12.90 -3.68
C PHE A 192 13.67 -13.30 -3.07
N VAL A 193 14.36 -14.29 -3.63
CA VAL A 193 15.65 -14.81 -3.14
C VAL A 193 16.69 -14.73 -4.27
N ARG A 194 17.85 -14.11 -4.00
CA ARG A 194 19.00 -14.14 -4.91
C ARG A 194 19.70 -15.49 -4.76
N ALA A 195 19.85 -16.22 -5.88
CA ALA A 195 20.39 -17.58 -5.94
C ALA A 195 19.68 -18.59 -4.99
N PRO A 196 18.37 -18.86 -5.18
CA PRO A 196 17.61 -19.82 -4.36
C PRO A 196 18.14 -21.24 -4.55
N SER A 197 18.25 -22.02 -3.47
CA SER A 197 18.79 -23.37 -3.53
C SER A 197 17.81 -24.38 -4.17
N ALA A 198 18.37 -25.48 -4.69
CA ALA A 198 17.58 -26.63 -5.12
C ALA A 198 16.79 -27.27 -3.95
N GLY A 199 17.21 -27.07 -2.69
CA GLY A 199 16.49 -27.54 -1.50
C GLY A 199 15.23 -26.73 -1.20
N LEU A 200 15.34 -25.39 -1.27
CA LEU A 200 14.19 -24.48 -1.21
C LEU A 200 13.21 -24.76 -2.35
N HIS A 201 13.73 -24.88 -3.58
CA HIS A 201 12.93 -25.20 -4.76
C HIS A 201 12.14 -26.51 -4.59
N ARG A 202 12.80 -27.64 -4.24
CA ARG A 202 12.12 -28.92 -3.99
C ARG A 202 11.11 -28.86 -2.84
N SER A 203 11.28 -27.96 -1.88
CA SER A 203 10.36 -27.82 -0.75
C SER A 203 9.13 -27.01 -1.12
N LEU A 204 9.29 -25.89 -1.83
CA LEU A 204 8.16 -25.10 -2.32
C LEU A 204 7.43 -25.77 -3.49
N ALA A 205 8.10 -26.60 -4.29
CA ALA A 205 7.45 -27.44 -5.30
C ALA A 205 6.49 -28.48 -4.69
N ARG A 206 6.81 -29.03 -3.51
CA ARG A 206 5.89 -29.90 -2.77
C ARG A 206 4.67 -29.14 -2.28
N VAL A 207 4.84 -27.94 -1.70
CA VAL A 207 3.74 -27.07 -1.27
C VAL A 207 2.87 -26.64 -2.46
N TRP A 208 3.47 -26.29 -3.59
CA TRP A 208 2.75 -25.95 -4.81
C TRP A 208 1.91 -27.13 -5.31
N LYS A 209 2.51 -28.33 -5.43
CA LYS A 209 1.82 -29.54 -5.90
C LYS A 209 0.66 -29.94 -4.96
N SER A 210 0.84 -29.86 -3.64
CA SER A 210 -0.21 -30.26 -2.69
C SER A 210 -1.36 -29.25 -2.55
N THR A 211 -1.17 -28.00 -2.98
CA THR A 211 -2.17 -26.92 -2.85
C THR A 211 -2.84 -26.50 -4.15
N GLY A 212 -2.39 -27.03 -5.31
CA GLY A 212 -2.81 -26.56 -6.62
C GLY A 212 -2.25 -25.17 -6.96
N GLY A 213 -1.02 -24.90 -6.51
CA GLY A 213 -0.34 -23.62 -6.69
C GLY A 213 -0.99 -22.47 -5.92
N ASP A 214 -1.48 -22.70 -4.69
CA ASP A 214 -2.01 -21.63 -3.84
C ASP A 214 -0.88 -20.67 -3.44
N GLN A 215 -0.97 -19.43 -3.93
CA GLN A 215 0.10 -18.45 -3.76
C GLN A 215 0.25 -18.03 -2.30
N ARG A 216 -0.81 -18.01 -1.47
CA ARG A 216 -0.66 -17.66 -0.05
C ARG A 216 0.14 -18.71 0.70
N LEU A 217 -0.15 -19.99 0.45
CA LEU A 217 0.53 -21.11 1.11
C LEU A 217 1.99 -21.25 0.64
N VAL A 218 2.24 -21.09 -0.66
CA VAL A 218 3.60 -21.06 -1.23
C VAL A 218 4.41 -19.87 -0.71
N LEU A 219 3.83 -18.66 -0.68
CA LEU A 219 4.53 -17.46 -0.22
C LEU A 219 4.75 -17.46 1.30
N ARG A 220 3.81 -17.96 2.11
CA ARG A 220 4.04 -18.15 3.56
C ARG A 220 5.21 -19.10 3.82
N ALA A 221 5.28 -20.22 3.09
CA ALA A 221 6.40 -21.15 3.18
C ALA A 221 7.73 -20.55 2.69
N LEU A 222 7.71 -19.68 1.66
CA LEU A 222 8.88 -18.96 1.17
C LEU A 222 9.40 -17.93 2.18
N PHE A 223 8.52 -17.07 2.71
CA PHE A 223 8.89 -16.00 3.64
C PHE A 223 9.25 -16.50 5.05
N GLY A 224 8.78 -17.69 5.43
CA GLY A 224 9.27 -18.40 6.62
C GLY A 224 10.55 -19.22 6.40
N SER A 225 11.13 -19.24 5.20
CA SER A 225 12.31 -20.06 4.91
C SER A 225 13.62 -19.42 5.40
N ARG A 226 14.55 -20.27 5.89
CA ARG A 226 15.89 -19.82 6.34
C ARG A 226 16.67 -19.09 5.24
N GLU A 227 16.49 -19.47 3.98
CA GLU A 227 17.14 -18.83 2.83
C GLU A 227 16.61 -17.41 2.57
N PHE A 228 15.32 -17.16 2.79
CA PHE A 228 14.73 -15.83 2.62
C PHE A 228 15.15 -14.86 3.73
N VAL A 229 15.02 -15.27 5.00
CA VAL A 229 15.31 -14.37 6.15
C VAL A 229 16.81 -14.15 6.41
N ALA A 230 17.70 -14.84 5.71
CA ALA A 230 19.15 -14.76 5.94
C ALA A 230 19.69 -13.34 5.68
N PRO A 231 20.62 -12.81 6.50
CA PRO A 231 21.23 -11.50 6.28
C PRO A 231 21.88 -11.32 4.89
N ALA A 232 22.36 -12.39 4.28
CA ALA A 232 22.89 -12.39 2.91
C ALA A 232 21.84 -12.09 1.81
N GLN A 233 20.54 -12.05 2.15
CA GLN A 233 19.47 -11.58 1.26
C GLN A 233 19.08 -10.12 1.47
N TRP A 234 19.55 -9.47 2.54
CA TRP A 234 19.29 -8.06 2.77
C TRP A 234 20.09 -7.22 1.76
N ASN A 235 19.43 -6.26 1.10
CA ASN A 235 20.01 -5.46 0.01
C ASN A 235 20.71 -6.29 -1.09
N SER A 236 20.28 -7.54 -1.30
CA SER A 236 20.95 -8.46 -2.25
C SER A 236 20.56 -8.25 -3.71
N LYS A 237 19.55 -7.43 -4.02
CA LYS A 237 19.10 -7.07 -5.38
C LYS A 237 19.21 -5.57 -5.63
N HIS A 238 19.26 -5.14 -6.89
CA HIS A 238 19.32 -3.73 -7.29
C HIS A 238 17.95 -3.23 -7.78
N LYS A 239 17.55 -2.02 -7.40
CA LYS A 239 16.27 -1.44 -7.82
C LYS A 239 16.29 -1.09 -9.31
N ASP A 240 15.30 -1.57 -10.06
CA ASP A 240 15.00 -1.04 -11.40
C ASP A 240 14.45 0.39 -11.30
N GLY A 241 14.39 1.13 -12.42
CA GLY A 241 13.94 2.53 -12.42
C GLY A 241 12.53 2.74 -11.85
N PHE A 242 11.64 1.76 -12.05
CA PHE A 242 10.28 1.78 -11.48
C PHE A 242 10.32 1.61 -9.95
N ARG A 243 11.09 0.63 -9.45
CA ARG A 243 11.27 0.38 -8.02
C ARG A 243 11.98 1.54 -7.33
N PHE A 244 12.97 2.17 -7.97
CA PHE A 244 13.63 3.36 -7.46
C PHE A 244 12.64 4.53 -7.28
N VAL A 245 11.91 4.91 -8.33
CA VAL A 245 10.93 6.02 -8.27
C VAL A 245 9.84 5.75 -7.23
N VAL A 246 9.28 4.54 -7.18
CA VAL A 246 8.25 4.19 -6.17
C VAL A 246 8.82 4.20 -4.75
N SER A 247 10.00 3.61 -4.52
CA SER A 247 10.64 3.61 -3.20
C SER A 247 11.00 5.01 -2.73
N ALA A 248 11.45 5.88 -3.63
CA ALA A 248 11.82 7.25 -3.29
C ALA A 248 10.60 8.07 -2.86
N LEU A 249 9.49 7.94 -3.60
CA LEU A 249 8.22 8.56 -3.24
C LEU A 249 7.69 8.04 -1.90
N ARG A 250 7.75 6.72 -1.66
CA ARG A 250 7.37 6.13 -0.37
C ARG A 250 8.25 6.64 0.78
N ALA A 251 9.57 6.62 0.63
CA ALA A 251 10.52 7.08 1.65
C ALA A 251 10.37 8.57 1.98
N SER A 252 10.03 9.40 0.98
CA SER A 252 9.81 10.85 1.16
C SER A 252 8.57 11.21 1.99
N GLY A 253 7.57 10.32 2.04
CA GLY A 253 6.31 10.54 2.75
C GLY A 253 5.37 11.61 2.15
N VAL A 254 5.66 12.13 0.95
CA VAL A 254 4.80 13.11 0.27
C VAL A 254 3.45 12.52 -0.14
N ALA A 255 2.44 13.37 -0.26
CA ALA A 255 1.16 12.97 -0.86
C ALA A 255 1.28 12.84 -2.38
N VAL A 256 0.70 11.78 -2.95
CA VAL A 256 0.68 11.54 -4.40
C VAL A 256 -0.74 11.20 -4.83
N GLU A 257 -1.40 12.17 -5.46
CA GLU A 257 -2.71 12.02 -6.12
C GLU A 257 -2.59 12.13 -7.65
N ASN A 258 -1.52 12.78 -8.11
CA ASN A 258 -1.14 12.92 -9.50
C ASN A 258 0.17 12.17 -9.79
N VAL A 259 0.11 11.23 -10.71
CA VAL A 259 1.26 10.43 -11.15
C VAL A 259 1.68 10.74 -12.59
N ALA A 260 0.91 11.55 -13.34
CA ALA A 260 1.24 11.93 -14.71
C ALA A 260 2.65 12.55 -14.89
N PRO A 261 3.16 13.42 -13.98
CA PRO A 261 4.53 13.91 -14.08
C PRO A 261 5.57 12.79 -14.02
N LEU A 262 5.30 11.72 -13.28
CA LEU A 262 6.26 10.63 -13.02
C LEU A 262 6.57 9.80 -14.27
N ALA A 263 5.71 9.83 -15.29
CA ALA A 263 5.88 9.06 -16.52
C ALA A 263 7.25 9.30 -17.18
N GLN A 264 7.79 10.53 -17.12
CA GLN A 264 9.02 10.84 -17.85
C GLN A 264 10.27 10.09 -17.36
N TRP A 265 10.37 9.78 -16.06
CA TRP A 265 11.47 8.98 -15.49
C TRP A 265 11.27 7.46 -15.67
N LEU A 266 10.16 7.04 -16.27
CA LEU A 266 9.79 5.64 -16.52
C LEU A 266 9.73 5.29 -18.02
N ARG A 267 10.07 6.24 -18.91
CA ARG A 267 10.13 6.05 -20.38
C ARG A 267 11.34 5.25 -20.88
N GLY A 268 12.19 4.75 -19.99
CA GLY A 268 13.40 4.02 -20.34
C GLY A 268 14.24 3.70 -19.11
N PRO A 269 15.43 3.09 -19.27
CA PRO A 269 16.33 2.81 -18.16
C PRO A 269 16.72 4.11 -17.45
N LEU A 270 16.48 4.18 -16.14
CA LEU A 270 16.77 5.39 -15.37
C LEU A 270 18.29 5.53 -15.20
N SER A 271 18.90 6.46 -15.94
CA SER A 271 20.33 6.74 -15.83
C SER A 271 20.67 7.40 -14.48
N PRO A 272 21.91 7.30 -13.99
CA PRO A 272 22.31 7.94 -12.73
C PRO A 272 22.04 9.46 -12.70
N ALA A 273 22.24 10.15 -13.82
CA ALA A 273 21.92 11.57 -13.96
C ALA A 273 20.40 11.86 -13.87
N ALA A 274 19.57 11.02 -14.50
CA ALA A 274 18.12 11.15 -14.42
C ALA A 274 17.57 10.77 -13.03
N ALA A 275 18.22 9.84 -12.32
CA ALA A 275 17.93 9.54 -10.92
C ALA A 275 18.28 10.72 -10.01
N ALA A 276 19.43 11.37 -10.20
CA ALA A 276 19.83 12.56 -9.45
C ALA A 276 18.89 13.76 -9.68
N ASP A 277 18.52 14.05 -10.93
CA ASP A 277 17.52 15.07 -11.28
C ASP A 277 16.14 14.77 -10.63
N PHE A 278 15.71 13.50 -10.65
CA PHE A 278 14.49 13.09 -9.97
C PHE A 278 14.55 13.35 -8.45
N VAL A 279 15.66 12.96 -7.80
CA VAL A 279 15.88 13.20 -6.36
C VAL A 279 15.84 14.70 -6.04
N GLU A 280 16.51 15.54 -6.84
CA GLU A 280 16.53 16.98 -6.65
C GLU A 280 15.19 17.67 -6.91
N ARG A 281 14.33 17.11 -7.78
CA ARG A 281 12.97 17.61 -7.96
C ARG A 281 12.04 17.16 -6.84
N LEU A 282 12.13 15.89 -6.41
CA LEU A 282 11.34 15.35 -5.29
C LEU A 282 11.68 16.06 -3.98
N ALA A 283 12.96 16.18 -3.64
CA ALA A 283 13.41 16.84 -2.42
C ALA A 283 13.02 18.32 -2.36
N ALA A 284 13.05 19.02 -3.49
CA ALA A 284 12.63 20.42 -3.59
C ALA A 284 11.11 20.62 -3.81
N GLY A 285 10.30 19.56 -3.79
CA GLY A 285 8.84 19.64 -4.06
C GLY A 285 8.48 20.12 -5.47
N ARG A 286 9.42 20.10 -6.43
CA ARG A 286 9.24 20.52 -7.83
C ARG A 286 8.54 19.46 -8.69
N LEU A 287 7.80 18.54 -8.06
CA LEU A 287 6.97 17.53 -8.69
C LEU A 287 5.50 17.81 -8.34
N ALA A 288 4.65 18.00 -9.35
CA ALA A 288 3.23 18.36 -9.17
C ALA A 288 2.34 17.16 -8.74
N LEU A 289 2.69 16.53 -7.61
CA LEU A 289 2.13 15.25 -7.15
C LEU A 289 0.85 15.39 -6.32
N ALA A 290 0.69 16.50 -5.60
CA ALA A 290 -0.38 16.69 -4.61
C ALA A 290 -1.77 16.97 -5.24
N MET A 291 -1.82 17.49 -6.46
CA MET A 291 -3.07 17.91 -7.11
C MET A 291 -3.28 17.14 -8.42
N ALA A 292 -4.37 16.37 -8.50
CA ALA A 292 -4.83 15.78 -9.76
C ALA A 292 -5.23 16.88 -10.77
N PRO A 293 -4.84 16.78 -12.05
CA PRO A 293 -5.27 17.74 -13.07
C PRO A 293 -6.80 17.65 -13.29
N PRO A 294 -7.49 18.78 -13.51
CA PRO A 294 -8.93 18.77 -13.79
C PRO A 294 -9.19 18.06 -15.13
N ARG A 295 -10.08 17.06 -15.12
CA ARG A 295 -10.48 16.34 -16.34
C ARG A 295 -11.55 17.14 -17.07
N ALA A 296 -11.32 17.43 -18.37
CA ALA A 296 -12.27 18.14 -19.22
C ALA A 296 -13.66 17.47 -19.25
N GLU A 297 -13.71 16.14 -19.24
CA GLU A 297 -14.93 15.32 -19.17
C GLU A 297 -15.82 15.62 -17.93
N ARG A 298 -15.29 16.24 -16.87
CA ARG A 298 -16.08 16.67 -15.70
C ARG A 298 -16.58 18.12 -15.77
N GLN A 299 -16.29 18.85 -16.84
CA GLN A 299 -17.01 20.08 -17.18
C GLN A 299 -18.30 19.76 -17.96
N ALA A 300 -19.08 18.80 -17.46
CA ALA A 300 -20.50 18.75 -17.75
C ALA A 300 -21.11 20.05 -17.22
N SER A 301 -21.57 20.92 -18.13
CA SER A 301 -21.87 22.32 -17.81
C SER A 301 -22.84 22.46 -16.65
N SER A 302 -22.49 23.32 -15.67
CA SER A 302 -23.40 23.74 -14.60
C SER A 302 -24.46 24.73 -15.06
N ALA A 303 -24.47 25.12 -16.34
CA ALA A 303 -25.59 25.82 -16.94
C ALA A 303 -26.84 24.91 -16.87
N PRO A 304 -27.98 25.39 -16.32
CA PRO A 304 -29.25 24.69 -16.44
C PRO A 304 -29.56 24.41 -17.92
N PRO A 305 -30.21 23.29 -18.27
CA PRO A 305 -30.56 23.01 -19.65
C PRO A 305 -31.42 24.16 -20.20
N LEU A 306 -30.88 24.85 -21.20
CA LEU A 306 -31.58 25.90 -21.95
C LEU A 306 -32.76 25.27 -22.69
N ARG A 307 -33.91 25.19 -21.99
CA ARG A 307 -35.19 24.88 -22.62
C ARG A 307 -35.44 25.92 -23.71
N ALA A 308 -35.42 25.47 -24.97
CA ALA A 308 -35.89 26.27 -26.08
C ALA A 308 -37.37 26.64 -25.81
N ARG A 309 -37.62 27.89 -25.43
CA ARG A 309 -38.98 28.42 -25.37
C ARG A 309 -39.49 28.55 -26.80
N LEU A 310 -40.47 27.72 -27.15
CA LEU A 310 -41.36 28.04 -28.26
C LEU A 310 -42.11 29.34 -27.91
N PRO A 311 -42.33 30.26 -28.87
CA PRO A 311 -43.09 31.48 -28.60
C PRO A 311 -44.58 31.15 -28.43
N GLY A 312 -45.13 31.27 -27.22
CA GLY A 312 -46.58 31.19 -27.01
C GLY A 312 -47.05 30.84 -25.60
N GLU A 313 -46.36 29.95 -24.87
CA GLU A 313 -46.92 29.41 -23.62
C GLU A 313 -46.69 30.31 -22.39
N ALA A 314 -47.80 30.65 -21.73
CA ALA A 314 -47.82 31.47 -20.52
C ALA A 314 -47.39 30.70 -19.26
N ALA A 315 -46.87 31.42 -18.28
CA ALA A 315 -46.41 30.84 -17.02
C ALA A 315 -47.57 30.60 -16.03
N GLN A 316 -47.71 29.38 -15.50
CA GLN A 316 -48.56 29.10 -14.34
C GLN A 316 -48.05 27.91 -13.49
N GLY A 317 -47.98 28.15 -12.17
CA GLY A 317 -48.18 27.17 -11.10
C GLY A 317 -47.45 25.82 -11.09
N SER A 318 -46.24 25.76 -10.55
CA SER A 318 -45.88 24.71 -9.56
C SER A 318 -44.64 25.10 -8.75
N VAL A 319 -44.79 25.22 -7.42
CA VAL A 319 -43.66 25.38 -6.50
C VAL A 319 -43.19 23.99 -6.10
N ALA A 320 -42.17 23.49 -6.79
CA ALA A 320 -41.46 22.29 -6.36
C ALA A 320 -40.75 22.56 -5.03
N GLN A 321 -41.20 21.89 -3.97
CA GLN A 321 -40.54 21.88 -2.65
C GLN A 321 -39.05 21.53 -2.82
N PRO A 322 -38.11 22.29 -2.19
CA PRO A 322 -36.73 21.85 -2.14
C PRO A 322 -36.65 20.56 -1.29
N GLY A 323 -36.33 19.44 -1.94
CA GLY A 323 -36.04 18.19 -1.24
C GLY A 323 -34.89 18.38 -0.24
N PRO A 324 -34.79 17.54 0.81
CA PRO A 324 -33.82 17.72 1.88
C PRO A 324 -32.40 17.78 1.32
N VAL A 325 -31.75 18.93 1.50
CA VAL A 325 -30.34 19.12 1.13
C VAL A 325 -29.52 18.16 1.98
N LEU A 326 -28.88 17.18 1.32
CA LEU A 326 -27.93 16.26 1.95
C LEU A 326 -26.62 17.00 2.29
N MET A 327 -26.70 17.86 3.30
CA MET A 327 -25.57 18.38 4.06
C MET A 327 -24.93 17.25 4.87
N GLU A 328 -24.14 16.41 4.22
CA GLU A 328 -22.95 15.81 4.83
C GLU A 328 -22.01 15.20 3.77
N ALA A 329 -21.26 16.07 3.09
CA ALA A 329 -19.91 15.71 2.70
C ALA A 329 -19.01 16.02 3.91
N PRO A 330 -18.38 15.02 4.57
CA PRO A 330 -17.46 15.30 5.67
C PRO A 330 -16.27 16.09 5.12
N THR A 331 -16.22 17.38 5.43
CA THR A 331 -15.12 18.26 5.02
C THR A 331 -13.81 17.62 5.46
N PRO A 332 -12.83 17.43 4.54
CA PRO A 332 -11.56 16.84 4.92
C PRO A 332 -10.93 17.72 6.00
N SER A 333 -10.79 17.17 7.22
CA SER A 333 -10.20 17.85 8.38
C SER A 333 -8.93 18.61 7.98
N ALA A 334 -8.65 19.74 8.62
CA ALA A 334 -7.46 20.54 8.35
C ALA A 334 -6.16 19.70 8.37
N ALA A 335 -6.09 18.66 9.21
CA ALA A 335 -4.99 17.70 9.23
C ALA A 335 -4.92 16.81 7.97
N ALA A 336 -6.07 16.41 7.41
CA ALA A 336 -6.15 15.67 6.15
C ALA A 336 -5.88 16.55 4.92
N MET A 337 -6.31 17.81 4.93
CA MET A 337 -5.97 18.83 3.93
C MET A 337 -4.46 19.12 3.95
N ALA A 338 -3.89 19.39 5.13
CA ALA A 338 -2.45 19.61 5.30
C ALA A 338 -1.62 18.35 4.95
N ALA A 339 -2.13 17.15 5.22
CA ALA A 339 -1.48 15.91 4.80
C ALA A 339 -1.45 15.75 3.28
N ALA A 340 -2.54 16.11 2.57
CA ALA A 340 -2.60 16.13 1.11
C ALA A 340 -1.74 17.25 0.48
N ALA A 341 -1.64 18.40 1.15
CA ALA A 341 -0.88 19.56 0.67
C ALA A 341 0.66 19.42 0.75
N ARG A 342 1.20 18.33 1.35
CA ARG A 342 2.65 18.10 1.43
C ARG A 342 3.22 17.58 0.10
N SER A 343 3.47 18.52 -0.80
CA SER A 343 4.32 18.34 -1.99
C SER A 343 5.82 18.30 -1.68
N VAL A 344 6.24 18.89 -0.55
CA VAL A 344 7.63 18.90 -0.07
C VAL A 344 7.82 17.82 1.02
N PRO A 345 8.90 17.03 0.98
CA PRO A 345 9.25 16.08 2.05
C PRO A 345 9.56 16.78 3.38
N ALA A 346 9.35 16.10 4.51
CA ALA A 346 9.57 16.68 5.83
C ALA A 346 11.06 17.01 6.14
N ASP A 347 12.00 16.29 5.51
CA ASP A 347 13.43 16.56 5.59
C ASP A 347 14.07 16.38 4.18
N PRO A 348 14.12 17.46 3.37
CA PRO A 348 14.74 17.44 2.05
C PRO A 348 16.25 17.18 2.03
N GLY A 349 16.95 17.40 3.14
CA GLY A 349 18.40 17.22 3.23
C GLY A 349 18.74 15.73 3.40
N ARG A 350 18.17 15.12 4.44
CA ARG A 350 18.30 13.69 4.73
C ARG A 350 17.72 12.83 3.62
N LEU A 351 16.66 13.28 2.95
CA LEU A 351 16.10 12.54 1.81
C LEU A 351 17.13 12.43 0.66
N ARG A 352 17.85 13.50 0.31
CA ARG A 352 18.91 13.42 -0.72
C ARG A 352 19.98 12.41 -0.36
N VAL A 353 20.51 12.50 0.86
CA VAL A 353 21.55 11.57 1.37
C VAL A 353 21.07 10.13 1.36
N LEU A 354 19.81 9.88 1.74
CA LEU A 354 19.20 8.55 1.67
C LEU A 354 19.08 8.07 0.22
N LEU A 355 18.43 8.84 -0.66
CA LEU A 355 18.08 8.39 -2.02
C LEU A 355 19.29 8.21 -2.95
N LEU A 356 20.42 8.85 -2.63
CA LEU A 356 21.69 8.72 -3.37
C LEU A 356 22.66 7.69 -2.74
N SER A 357 22.26 6.99 -1.68
CA SER A 357 23.10 5.96 -1.03
C SER A 357 23.04 4.61 -1.77
N GLU A 358 24.17 3.88 -1.78
CA GLU A 358 24.27 2.53 -2.35
C GLU A 358 23.26 1.54 -1.75
N ASP A 359 22.99 1.63 -0.44
CA ASP A 359 21.96 0.83 0.23
C ASP A 359 20.55 1.16 -0.28
N PHE A 360 20.26 2.42 -0.61
CA PHE A 360 18.99 2.78 -1.20
C PHE A 360 18.86 2.35 -2.67
N LEU A 361 19.95 2.19 -3.41
CA LEU A 361 19.92 1.58 -4.74
C LEU A 361 19.63 0.06 -4.70
N ARG A 362 19.66 -0.55 -3.50
CA ARG A 362 19.50 -2.00 -3.29
C ARG A 362 18.22 -2.34 -2.52
N TYR A 363 17.80 -3.60 -2.56
CA TYR A 363 16.59 -4.12 -1.89
C TYR A 363 16.68 -5.62 -1.62
#